data_AF-A0ABD7UH70-F1
#
_entry.id   AF-A0ABD7UH70-F1
#
_cell.length_a   1.000
_cell.length_b   1.000
_cell.length_c   1.000
_cell.angle_alpha   90.00
_cell.angle_beta   90.00
_cell.angle_gamma   90.00
#
_symmetry.space_group_name_H-M   'P 1'
#
loop_
_entity.id
_entity.type
_entity.pdbx_description
1 polymer ?
#
loop_
_entity_poly.entity_id
_entity_poly.type
_entity_poly.pdbx_seq_one_letter_code
_entity_poly.pdbx_strand_id
1 'polypeptide(L)' 'MSELIGLEEAKLHCRIDDDYEDTLIQAYIEAALEVCQKHIGKRFDNGLEFTLLSRSAV' A
#
# COMPACT_ATOMS: atom_id res chain seq x y z
N MET A 1 -6.71 -8.84 -12.91
CA MET A 1 -5.31 -8.37 -12.89
C MET A 1 -5.27 -7.33 -11.81
N SER A 2 -4.72 -7.68 -10.65
CA SER A 2 -4.59 -6.74 -9.55
C SER A 2 -3.62 -5.66 -10.00
N GLU A 3 -4.11 -4.46 -10.35
CA GLU A 3 -3.31 -3.29 -10.76
C GLU A 3 -2.54 -2.69 -9.56
N LEU A 4 -2.10 -3.53 -8.63
CA LEU A 4 -1.42 -3.16 -7.39
C LEU A 4 0.06 -3.52 -7.54
N ILE A 5 0.93 -2.62 -7.09
CA ILE A 5 2.38 -2.85 -7.09
C ILE A 5 2.67 -4.04 -6.17
N GLY A 6 3.18 -5.14 -6.75
CA GLY A 6 3.60 -6.30 -6.00
C GLY A 6 4.90 -6.05 -5.25
N LEU A 7 5.12 -6.79 -4.16
CA LEU A 7 6.31 -6.65 -3.31
C LEU A 7 7.60 -6.96 -4.09
N GLU A 8 7.60 -8.02 -4.91
CA GLU A 8 8.72 -8.38 -5.78
C GLU A 8 9.03 -7.29 -6.83
N GLU A 9 8.00 -6.64 -7.37
CA GLU A 9 8.16 -5.54 -8.33
C GLU A 9 8.74 -4.30 -7.64
N ALA A 10 8.28 -3.99 -6.43
CA ALA A 10 8.82 -2.90 -5.62
C ALA A 10 10.29 -3.16 -5.23
N LYS A 11 10.63 -4.39 -4.83
CA LYS A 11 12.02 -4.80 -4.55
C LYS A 11 12.92 -4.65 -5.77
N LEU A 12 12.48 -5.13 -6.92
CA LEU A 12 13.22 -4.99 -8.17
C LEU A 12 13.46 -3.52 -8.52
N HIS A 13 12.43 -2.68 -8.35
CA HIS A 13 12.52 -1.24 -8.63
C HIS A 13 13.48 -0.51 -7.67
N CYS A 14 13.44 -0.85 -6.38
CA CYS A 14 14.34 -0.31 -5.36
C CYS A 14 15.72 -0.99 -5.33
N ARG A 15 15.94 -2.01 -6.17
CA ARG A 15 17.16 -2.82 -6.23
C ARG A 15 17.52 -3.45 -4.86
N ILE A 16 16.49 -3.91 -4.17
CA ILE A 16 16.58 -4.62 -2.89
C ILE A 16 16.64 -6.12 -3.19
N ASP A 17 17.71 -6.78 -2.75
CA ASP A 17 17.97 -8.21 -2.98
C ASP A 17 17.67 -9.07 -1.75
N ASP A 18 17.45 -8.44 -0.59
CA ASP A 18 17.24 -9.11 0.71
C ASP A 18 15.76 -9.02 1.15
N ASP A 19 15.31 -10.02 1.90
CA ASP A 19 13.92 -10.16 2.36
C ASP A 19 13.66 -9.62 3.77
N TYR A 20 14.69 -9.07 4.45
CA TYR A 20 14.54 -8.57 5.82
C TYR A 20 13.52 -7.42 5.94
N GLU A 21 13.36 -6.64 4.88
CA GLU A 21 12.56 -5.42 4.85
C GLU A 21 11.19 -5.62 4.18
N ASP A 22 10.78 -6.83 3.82
CA ASP A 22 9.49 -7.11 3.16
C ASP A 22 8.30 -6.44 3.83
N THR A 23 8.22 -6.57 5.16
CA THR A 23 7.11 -5.99 5.94
C THR A 23 7.10 -4.47 5.85
N LEU A 24 8.28 -3.85 5.81
CA LEU A 24 8.43 -2.41 5.68
C LEU A 24 8.11 -1.94 4.26
N ILE A 25 8.61 -2.66 3.25
CA ILE A 25 8.33 -2.39 1.83
C ILE A 25 6.82 -2.49 1.57
N GLN A 26 6.15 -3.50 2.11
CA GLN A 26 4.71 -3.64 2.01
C GLN A 26 3.97 -2.45 2.63
N ALA A 27 4.36 -2.02 3.84
CA ALA A 27 3.76 -0.85 4.48
C ALA A 27 3.96 0.44 3.66
N TYR A 28 5.12 0.60 3.00
CA TYR A 28 5.37 1.73 2.10
C TYR A 28 4.50 1.68 0.84
N ILE A 29 4.27 0.51 0.26
CA ILE A 29 3.37 0.33 -0.88
C ILE A 29 1.95 0.76 -0.48
N GLU A 30 1.45 0.28 0.66
CA GLU A 30 0.12 0.62 1.17
C GLU A 30 -0.02 2.12 1.45
N ALA A 31 0.97 2.73 2.12
CA ALA A 31 0.97 4.16 2.39
C ALA A 31 1.04 5.01 1.11
N ALA A 32 1.86 4.61 0.13
CA ALA A 32 1.97 5.29 -1.15
C ALA A 32 0.67 5.22 -1.94
N LEU A 33 0.02 4.05 -1.96
CA LEU A 33 -1.30 3.89 -2.57
C LEU A 33 -2.35 4.76 -1.89
N GLU A 34 -2.35 4.86 -0.56
CA GLU A 34 -3.27 5.72 0.18
C GLU A 34 -3.08 7.21 -0.19
N VAL A 35 -1.84 7.68 -0.19
CA VAL A 35 -1.49 9.06 -0.54
C VAL A 35 -1.85 9.37 -1.98
N CYS A 36 -1.52 8.48 -2.92
CA CYS A 36 -1.89 8.63 -4.32
C CYS A 36 -3.40 8.72 -4.46
N GLN A 37 -4.18 7.80 -3.88
CA GLN A 37 -5.65 7.84 -3.95
C GLN A 37 -6.24 9.16 -3.44
N LYS A 38 -5.72 9.68 -2.32
CA LYS A 38 -6.12 10.98 -1.77
C LYS A 38 -5.81 12.13 -2.74
N HIS A 39 -4.68 12.06 -3.46
CA HIS A 39 -4.23 13.13 -4.34
C HIS A 39 -4.97 13.17 -5.69
N ILE A 40 -5.15 12.02 -6.36
CA ILE A 40 -5.89 11.93 -7.63
C ILE A 40 -7.41 11.90 -7.45
N GLY A 41 -7.92 11.64 -6.23
CA GLY A 41 -9.36 11.53 -5.96
C GLY A 41 -10.02 10.31 -6.64
N LYS A 42 -9.22 9.34 -7.11
CA LYS A 42 -9.68 8.08 -7.68
C LYS A 42 -9.18 6.92 -6.82
N ARG A 43 -10.05 5.93 -6.60
CA ARG A 43 -9.71 4.70 -5.90
C ARG A 43 -9.07 3.72 -6.87
N PHE A 44 -7.95 3.13 -6.47
CA PHE A 44 -7.28 2.06 -7.23
C PHE A 44 -7.86 0.69 -6.94
N ASP A 45 -8.62 0.55 -5.85
CA ASP A 45 -9.18 -0.73 -5.42
C ASP A 45 -10.66 -0.60 -5.03
N ASN A 46 -11.46 -1.63 -5.34
CA ASN A 46 -12.88 -1.72 -5.01
C ASN A 46 -13.13 -2.31 -3.60
N GLY A 47 -12.06 -2.55 -2.83
CA GLY A 47 -12.02 -3.33 -1.60
C GLY A 47 -10.90 -2.88 -0.65
N LEU A 48 -10.85 -1.59 -0.34
CA LEU A 48 -10.32 -1.14 0.96
C LEU A 48 -11.50 -0.56 1.73
N GLU A 49 -12.19 -1.43 2.48
CA GLU A 49 -13.12 -0.98 3.51
C GLU A 49 -12.35 -0.01 4.40
N PHE A 50 -12.72 1.26 4.29
CA PHE A 50 -12.14 2.37 5.03
C PHE A 50 -12.22 2.00 6.51
N THR A 51 -11.13 1.47 7.08
CA THR A 51 -11.11 1.04 8.48
C THR A 51 -10.96 2.29 9.34
N LEU A 52 -12.03 3.10 9.39
CA LEU A 52 -12.20 4.14 10.43
C LEU A 52 -12.51 3.54 11.80
N LEU A 53 -12.44 2.22 11.97
CA LEU A 53 -12.70 1.59 13.25
C LEU A 53 -11.42 1.36 14.05
N SER A 54 -10.75 2.45 14.41
CA SER A 54 -10.28 2.63 15.79
C SER A 54 -10.16 4.11 16.17
N ARG A 55 -11.19 4.89 15.84
CA ARG A 55 -11.50 6.12 16.56
C ARG A 55 -13.01 6.24 16.71
N SER A 56 -13.58 5.38 17.55
CA SER A 56 -14.90 5.63 18.10
C SER A 56 -15.04 5.04 19.50
N ALA A 57 -15.32 5.96 20.43
CA ALA A 57 -16.07 5.79 21.68
C ALA A 57 -15.48 4.90 22.79
N VAL A 58 -14.57 5.48 23.60
CA VAL A 58 -14.75 5.73 25.05
C VAL A 58 -13.57 6.56 25.58
#